data_AF-A0A3N9X7B4-F1
#
_entry.id   AF-A0A3N9X7B4-F1
#
_cell.length_a   1.000
_cell.length_b   1.000
_cell.length_c   1.000
_cell.angle_alpha   90.00
_cell.angle_beta   90.00
_cell.angle_gamma   90.00
#
_symmetry.space_group_name_H-M   'P 1'
#
loop_
_entity.id
_entity.type
_entity.pdbx_description
1 polymer ?
#
loop_
_entity_poly.entity_id
_entity_poly.type
_entity_poly.pdbx_seq_one_letter_code
_entity_poly.pdbx_strand_id
1 'polypeptide(L)'
;MTTSAPLRLKPVDIGKPRMRGWLHTYAFFVAVVCGIVLCSIAATRPGWAPLVSCLIYSLTVCGLFGTSALYHRRVWSERGYQVMRRMDHSMIFVFIAGTYTPLCAMLLAPRPATVMLALVWGGALAGVAVKVIWPHAPRWVSAPLYLALGWVAVAMLPEILRGGGVAALVLLIVGGAIYSVGAIFYALRRPNPWPTVFGHHEFFHACTLLAALCHHIAIYFALFA
;
A
#
# COMPACT_ATOMS: atom_id res chain seq x y z
N MET A 1 11.75 -3.98 49.00
CA MET A 1 11.13 -3.21 47.90
C MET A 1 11.11 -4.09 46.65
N THR A 2 9.99 -4.72 46.34
CA THR A 2 9.81 -5.46 45.09
C THR A 2 9.40 -4.49 44.00
N THR A 3 10.34 -4.14 43.13
CA THR A 3 10.09 -3.33 41.94
C THR A 3 9.25 -4.17 40.98
N SER A 4 7.92 -4.11 41.08
CA SER A 4 7.03 -4.72 40.10
C SER A 4 7.29 -4.06 38.75
N ALA A 5 7.81 -4.84 37.79
CA ALA A 5 8.05 -4.37 36.44
C ALA A 5 6.76 -3.73 35.87
N PRO A 6 6.84 -2.57 35.20
CA PRO A 6 5.65 -1.92 34.67
C PRO A 6 4.90 -2.85 33.73
N LEU A 7 3.58 -2.99 33.93
CA LEU A 7 2.72 -3.85 33.13
C LEU A 7 2.79 -3.44 31.65
N ARG A 8 3.41 -4.28 30.82
CA ARG A 8 3.54 -4.02 29.38
C ARG A 8 2.34 -4.59 28.64
N LEU A 9 1.32 -3.76 28.42
CA LEU A 9 0.13 -4.12 27.65
C LEU A 9 0.48 -4.58 26.23
N LYS A 10 -0.25 -5.60 25.77
CA LYS A 10 -0.22 -6.14 24.41
C LYS A 10 -1.46 -5.67 23.64
N PRO A 11 -1.43 -5.66 22.30
CA PRO A 11 -2.59 -5.32 21.46
C PRO A 11 -3.88 -6.08 21.82
N VAL A 12 -3.76 -7.36 22.19
CA VAL A 12 -4.92 -8.19 22.56
C VAL A 12 -5.56 -7.75 23.87
N ASP A 13 -4.79 -7.15 24.79
CA ASP A 13 -5.28 -6.68 26.09
C ASP A 13 -6.19 -5.45 25.94
N ILE A 14 -6.12 -4.75 24.79
CA ILE A 14 -6.97 -3.62 24.43
C ILE A 14 -8.02 -3.98 23.35
N GLY A 15 -8.32 -5.27 23.19
CA GLY A 15 -9.40 -5.76 22.33
C GLY A 15 -9.06 -5.84 20.83
N LYS A 16 -7.79 -5.72 20.42
CA LYS A 16 -7.42 -5.98 19.01
C LYS A 16 -7.43 -7.49 18.72
N PRO A 17 -7.91 -7.93 17.54
CA PRO A 17 -7.83 -9.34 17.14
C PRO A 17 -6.39 -9.86 17.13
N ARG A 18 -6.20 -11.16 17.39
CA ARG A 18 -4.87 -11.78 17.52
C ARG A 18 -3.99 -11.58 16.28
N MET A 19 -4.57 -11.67 15.07
CA MET A 19 -3.84 -11.54 13.81
C MET A 19 -3.64 -10.09 13.34
N ARG A 20 -4.17 -9.09 14.07
CA ARG A 20 -4.09 -7.67 13.69
C ARG A 20 -2.63 -7.25 13.48
N GLY A 21 -2.32 -6.82 12.25
CA GLY A 21 -1.01 -6.31 11.85
C GLY A 21 0.06 -7.35 11.52
N TRP A 22 -0.16 -8.65 11.77
CA TRP A 22 0.86 -9.68 11.51
C TRP A 22 1.16 -9.85 10.03
N LEU A 23 0.14 -9.86 9.17
CA LEU A 23 0.32 -9.94 7.71
C LEU A 23 1.26 -8.85 7.20
N HIS A 24 1.05 -7.60 7.62
CA HIS A 24 1.90 -6.47 7.22
C HIS A 24 3.29 -6.52 7.87
N THR A 25 3.43 -7.15 9.05
CA THR A 25 4.75 -7.35 9.66
C THR A 25 5.61 -8.28 8.82
N TYR A 26 5.09 -9.43 8.40
CA TYR A 26 5.82 -10.34 7.52
C TYR A 26 6.01 -9.72 6.13
N ALA A 27 4.98 -9.07 5.59
CA ALA A 27 5.04 -8.41 4.30
C ALA A 27 6.11 -7.31 4.24
N PHE A 28 6.38 -6.59 5.33
CA PHE A 28 7.45 -5.61 5.38
C PHE A 28 8.82 -6.22 5.06
N PHE A 29 9.19 -7.31 5.73
CA PHE A 29 10.49 -7.96 5.50
C PHE A 29 10.58 -8.56 4.10
N VAL A 30 9.49 -9.16 3.61
CA VAL A 30 9.41 -9.66 2.23
C VAL A 30 9.56 -8.50 1.24
N ALA A 31 8.87 -7.37 1.47
CA ALA A 31 8.93 -6.19 0.61
C ALA A 31 10.34 -5.57 0.58
N VAL A 32 11.08 -5.59 1.69
CA VAL A 32 12.48 -5.16 1.71
C VAL A 32 13.34 -6.02 0.78
N VAL A 33 13.24 -7.35 0.90
CA VAL A 33 14.01 -8.28 0.04
C VAL A 33 13.60 -8.13 -1.42
N CYS A 34 12.29 -8.17 -1.71
CA CYS A 34 11.75 -7.99 -3.06
C CYS A 34 12.12 -6.63 -3.65
N GLY A 35 12.12 -5.56 -2.86
CA GLY A 35 12.50 -4.22 -3.27
C GLY A 35 13.98 -4.11 -3.59
N ILE A 36 14.86 -4.73 -2.80
CA ILE A 36 16.30 -4.83 -3.11
C ILE A 36 16.51 -5.53 -4.44
N VAL A 37 15.92 -6.72 -4.62
CA VAL A 37 16.06 -7.49 -5.88
C VAL A 37 15.53 -6.69 -7.07
N LEU A 38 14.36 -6.07 -6.94
CA LEU A 38 13.76 -5.25 -7.98
C LEU A 38 14.67 -4.07 -8.37
N CYS A 39 15.19 -3.34 -7.38
CA CYS A 39 16.09 -2.21 -7.61
C CYS A 39 17.43 -2.66 -8.21
N SER A 40 17.98 -3.81 -7.79
CA SER A 40 19.21 -4.36 -8.35
C SER A 40 19.05 -4.71 -9.83
N ILE A 41 17.93 -5.33 -10.22
CA ILE A 41 17.64 -5.62 -11.63
C ILE A 41 17.36 -4.32 -12.40
N ALA A 42 16.64 -3.38 -11.81
CA ALA A 42 16.38 -2.08 -12.43
C ALA A 42 17.66 -1.28 -12.69
N ALA A 43 18.68 -1.42 -11.85
CA ALA A 43 19.99 -0.79 -12.03
C ALA A 43 20.76 -1.33 -13.24
N THR A 44 20.43 -2.53 -13.75
CA THR A 44 21.06 -3.08 -14.96
C THR A 44 20.35 -2.64 -16.25
N ARG A 45 19.25 -1.88 -16.14
CA ARG A 45 18.51 -1.37 -17.31
C ARG A 45 19.09 -0.03 -17.77
N PRO A 46 19.01 0.31 -19.06
CA PRO A 46 19.54 1.56 -19.57
C PRO A 46 18.88 2.80 -18.93
N GLY A 47 19.70 3.77 -18.54
CA GLY A 47 19.25 5.04 -17.95
C GLY A 47 18.83 4.95 -16.47
N TRP A 48 18.48 6.10 -15.89
CA TRP A 48 18.18 6.20 -14.46
C TRP A 48 16.72 5.95 -14.10
N ALA A 49 15.81 6.06 -15.08
CA ALA A 49 14.37 5.98 -14.83
C ALA A 49 13.92 4.65 -14.21
N PRO A 50 14.39 3.46 -14.67
CA PRO A 50 14.00 2.19 -14.06
C PRO A 50 14.40 2.11 -12.59
N LEU A 51 15.66 2.43 -12.27
CA LEU A 51 16.18 2.38 -10.89
C LEU A 51 15.45 3.35 -9.97
N VAL A 52 15.35 4.63 -10.34
CA VAL A 52 14.73 5.66 -9.49
C VAL A 52 13.26 5.36 -9.25
N SER A 53 12.52 4.97 -10.29
CA SER A 53 11.09 4.68 -10.18
C SER A 53 10.81 3.42 -9.36
N CYS A 54 11.61 2.36 -9.53
CA CYS A 54 11.52 1.16 -8.69
C CYS A 54 11.94 1.43 -7.25
N LEU A 55 12.93 2.28 -7.00
CA LEU A 55 13.33 2.68 -5.66
C LEU A 55 12.19 3.42 -4.94
N ILE A 56 11.54 4.36 -5.62
CA ILE A 56 10.36 5.07 -5.08
C ILE A 56 9.29 4.05 -4.70
N TYR A 57 8.93 3.15 -5.61
CA TYR A 57 7.95 2.09 -5.33
C TYR A 57 8.35 1.21 -4.13
N SER A 58 9.60 0.73 -4.09
CA SER A 58 10.12 -0.12 -3.03
C SER A 58 10.06 0.57 -1.66
N LEU A 59 10.39 1.86 -1.60
CA LEU A 59 10.30 2.64 -0.36
C LEU A 59 8.85 2.85 0.08
N THR A 60 7.91 3.11 -0.84
CA THR A 60 6.51 3.31 -0.45
C THR A 60 5.83 2.03 0.00
N VAL A 61 6.10 0.88 -0.64
CA VAL A 61 5.54 -0.43 -0.20
C VAL A 61 6.12 -0.86 1.14
N CYS A 62 7.43 -0.66 1.36
CA CYS A 62 8.04 -0.88 2.67
C CYS A 62 7.46 0.06 3.72
N GLY A 63 7.30 1.34 3.38
CA GLY A 63 6.69 2.34 4.26
C GLY A 63 5.26 1.98 4.65
N LEU A 64 4.44 1.50 3.72
CA LEU A 64 3.07 1.05 3.98
C LEU A 64 3.05 -0.11 4.97
N PHE A 65 3.72 -1.21 4.64
CA PHE A 65 3.68 -2.41 5.48
C PHE A 65 4.36 -2.18 6.84
N GLY A 66 5.50 -1.48 6.86
CA GLY A 66 6.23 -1.17 8.09
C GLY A 66 5.43 -0.26 9.03
N THR A 67 4.86 0.83 8.51
CA THR A 67 4.03 1.75 9.30
C THR A 67 2.79 1.03 9.83
N SER A 68 2.15 0.22 9.01
CA SER A 68 0.94 -0.52 9.39
C SER A 68 1.22 -1.60 10.42
N ALA A 69 2.33 -2.32 10.28
CA ALA A 69 2.82 -3.25 11.29
C ALA A 69 3.02 -2.54 12.64
N LEU A 70 3.75 -1.42 12.66
CA LEU A 70 4.00 -0.64 13.88
C LEU A 70 2.72 -0.09 14.51
N TYR A 71 1.79 0.44 13.71
CA TYR A 71 0.52 0.97 14.18
C TYR A 71 -0.32 -0.10 14.89
N HIS A 72 -0.33 -1.30 14.35
CA HIS A 72 -1.18 -2.37 14.84
C HIS A 72 -0.55 -3.23 15.93
N ARG A 73 0.76 -3.51 15.84
CA ARG A 73 1.47 -4.46 16.73
C ARG A 73 1.98 -3.87 18.03
N ARG A 74 2.06 -2.54 18.14
CA ARG A 74 2.48 -1.84 19.36
C ARG A 74 1.30 -1.18 20.07
N VAL A 75 1.37 -1.15 21.41
CA VAL A 75 0.52 -0.30 22.24
C VAL A 75 1.24 1.04 22.40
N TRP A 76 0.60 2.10 21.95
CA TRP A 76 1.14 3.46 21.92
C TRP A 76 0.49 4.30 23.02
N SER A 77 1.17 5.36 23.48
CA SER A 77 0.50 6.44 24.21
C SER A 77 -0.55 7.10 23.31
N GLU A 78 -1.51 7.84 23.88
CA GLU A 78 -2.56 8.48 23.10
C GLU A 78 -2.01 9.33 21.96
N ARG A 79 -1.01 10.18 22.24
CA ARG A 79 -0.32 10.99 21.22
C ARG A 79 0.35 10.11 20.15
N GLY A 80 1.05 9.05 20.56
CA GLY A 80 1.70 8.12 19.63
C GLY A 80 0.70 7.39 18.74
N TYR A 81 -0.44 6.98 19.29
CA TYR A 81 -1.51 6.33 18.55
C TYR A 81 -2.08 7.23 17.46
N GLN A 82 -2.33 8.51 17.77
CA GLN A 82 -2.83 9.47 16.77
C GLN A 82 -1.81 9.74 15.65
N VAL A 83 -0.51 9.84 15.98
CA VAL A 83 0.55 9.98 14.98
C VAL A 83 0.62 8.75 14.08
N MET A 84 0.68 7.55 14.67
CA MET A 84 0.74 6.31 13.90
C MET A 84 -0.49 6.09 13.04
N ARG A 85 -1.68 6.45 13.52
CA ARG A 85 -2.93 6.40 12.74
C ARG A 85 -2.87 7.31 11.51
N ARG A 86 -2.34 8.53 11.66
CA ARG A 86 -2.16 9.46 10.54
C ARG A 86 -1.21 8.86 9.52
N MET A 87 -0.06 8.35 9.97
CA MET A 87 0.93 7.76 9.08
C MET A 87 0.39 6.52 8.37
N ASP A 88 -0.23 5.58 9.08
CA ASP A 88 -0.78 4.33 8.52
C ASP A 88 -1.82 4.61 7.42
N HIS A 89 -2.76 5.52 7.68
CA HIS A 89 -3.76 5.88 6.68
C HIS A 89 -3.19 6.70 5.52
N SER A 90 -2.21 7.58 5.77
CA SER A 90 -1.53 8.36 4.74
C SER A 90 -0.72 7.49 3.79
N MET A 91 -0.05 6.45 4.31
CA MET A 91 0.79 5.57 3.49
C MET A 91 0.01 4.82 2.41
N ILE A 92 -1.31 4.64 2.55
CA ILE A 92 -2.14 4.05 1.49
C ILE A 92 -2.09 4.94 0.23
N PHE A 93 -2.27 6.26 0.38
CA PHE A 93 -2.20 7.20 -0.74
C PHE A 93 -0.81 7.24 -1.38
N VAL A 94 0.23 7.29 -0.54
CA VAL A 94 1.62 7.34 -0.99
C VAL A 94 2.02 6.04 -1.70
N PHE A 95 1.56 4.89 -1.21
CA PHE A 95 1.78 3.59 -1.86
C PHE A 95 1.08 3.49 -3.21
N ILE A 96 -0.16 3.99 -3.32
CA ILE A 96 -0.86 4.07 -4.61
C ILE A 96 -0.01 4.88 -5.60
N ALA A 97 0.38 6.11 -5.28
CA ALA A 97 1.22 6.92 -6.17
C ALA A 97 2.57 6.26 -6.47
N GLY A 98 3.22 5.66 -5.47
CA GLY A 98 4.46 4.92 -5.65
C GLY A 98 4.34 3.72 -6.59
N THR A 99 3.18 3.05 -6.63
CA THR A 99 2.91 1.93 -7.56
C THR A 99 2.83 2.41 -9.01
N TYR A 100 2.30 3.60 -9.26
CA TYR A 100 2.21 4.18 -10.60
C TYR A 100 3.58 4.60 -11.13
N THR A 101 4.48 5.06 -10.25
CA THR A 101 5.79 5.60 -10.64
C THR A 101 6.58 4.72 -11.62
N PRO A 102 6.87 3.44 -11.34
CA PRO A 102 7.58 2.56 -12.27
C PRO A 102 6.80 2.27 -13.55
N LEU A 103 5.47 2.08 -13.48
CA LEU A 103 4.65 1.79 -14.65
C LEU A 103 4.62 2.96 -15.63
N CYS A 104 4.43 4.19 -15.12
CA CYS A 104 4.49 5.40 -15.93
C CYS A 104 5.89 5.62 -16.51
N ALA A 105 6.93 5.48 -15.68
CA ALA A 105 8.30 5.77 -16.09
C ALA A 105 8.83 4.81 -17.16
N MET A 106 8.35 3.57 -17.19
CA MET A 106 8.85 2.53 -18.10
C MET A 106 7.93 2.27 -19.30
N LEU A 107 6.60 2.42 -19.16
CA LEU A 107 5.65 1.99 -20.19
C LEU A 107 4.98 3.14 -20.95
N LEU A 108 4.99 4.37 -20.40
CA LEU A 108 4.30 5.51 -21.02
C LEU A 108 5.30 6.42 -21.74
N ALA A 109 4.83 7.06 -22.81
CA ALA A 109 5.55 8.16 -23.42
C ALA A 109 5.75 9.33 -22.41
N PRO A 110 6.80 10.16 -22.55
CA PRO A 110 7.18 11.15 -21.53
C PRO A 110 6.07 12.09 -21.07
N ARG A 111 5.26 12.61 -22.00
CA ARG A 111 4.18 13.55 -21.68
C ARG A 111 3.02 12.88 -20.92
N PRO A 112 2.41 11.78 -21.42
CA PRO A 112 1.42 11.02 -20.64
C PRO A 112 1.93 10.57 -19.27
N ALA A 113 3.17 10.09 -19.18
CA ALA A 113 3.79 9.71 -17.92
C ALA A 113 3.82 10.88 -16.93
N THR A 114 4.27 12.05 -17.38
CA THR A 114 4.35 13.26 -16.54
C THR A 114 2.97 13.70 -16.03
N VAL A 115 1.96 13.74 -16.91
CA VAL A 115 0.59 14.12 -16.54
C VAL A 115 0.02 13.13 -15.52
N MET A 116 0.19 11.83 -15.77
CA MET A 116 -0.29 10.78 -14.88
C MET A 116 0.38 10.86 -13.51
N LEU A 117 1.71 11.02 -13.48
CA LEU A 117 2.47 11.14 -12.23
C LEU A 117 2.08 12.38 -11.44
N ALA A 118 1.91 13.53 -12.10
CA ALA A 118 1.43 14.75 -11.45
C ALA A 118 0.04 14.56 -10.83
N LEU A 119 -0.86 13.89 -11.55
CA LEU A 119 -2.22 13.61 -11.07
C LEU A 119 -2.21 12.68 -9.86
N VAL A 120 -1.50 11.55 -9.92
CA VAL A 120 -1.53 10.57 -8.83
C VAL A 120 -0.75 11.02 -7.60
N TRP A 121 0.38 11.71 -7.77
CA TRP A 121 1.11 12.29 -6.64
C TRP A 121 0.38 13.50 -6.06
N GLY A 122 -0.23 14.35 -6.89
CA GLY A 122 -1.09 15.44 -6.41
C GLY A 122 -2.30 14.93 -5.62
N GLY A 123 -2.97 13.91 -6.15
CA GLY A 123 -4.06 13.22 -5.45
C GLY A 123 -3.61 12.54 -4.16
N ALA A 124 -2.41 11.93 -4.15
CA ALA A 124 -1.85 11.34 -2.94
C ALA A 124 -1.55 12.39 -1.87
N LEU A 125 -0.94 13.52 -2.24
CA LEU A 125 -0.67 14.63 -1.31
C LEU A 125 -1.97 15.21 -0.74
N ALA A 126 -2.99 15.40 -1.57
CA ALA A 126 -4.32 15.81 -1.11
C ALA A 126 -4.92 14.80 -0.13
N GLY A 127 -4.82 13.50 -0.44
CA GLY A 127 -5.25 12.42 0.44
C GLY A 127 -4.51 12.39 1.78
N VAL A 128 -3.19 12.56 1.77
CA VAL A 128 -2.35 12.69 2.96
C VAL A 128 -2.77 13.90 3.79
N ALA A 129 -3.02 15.05 3.16
CA ALA A 129 -3.49 16.25 3.84
C ALA A 129 -4.82 15.99 4.56
N VAL A 130 -5.78 15.31 3.93
CA VAL A 130 -7.03 14.89 4.58
C VAL A 130 -6.77 14.02 5.81
N LYS A 131 -5.80 13.10 5.77
CA LYS A 131 -5.47 12.25 6.93
C LYS A 131 -4.76 12.96 8.05
N VAL A 132 -3.94 13.95 7.74
CA VAL A 132 -3.25 14.77 8.74
C VAL A 132 -4.20 15.74 9.42
N ILE A 133 -5.07 16.42 8.65
CA ILE A 133 -6.02 17.43 9.14
C ILE A 133 -7.24 16.76 9.78
N TRP A 134 -7.77 15.70 9.17
CA TRP A 134 -8.95 14.97 9.64
C TRP A 134 -8.66 13.46 9.85
N PRO A 135 -7.87 13.10 10.88
CA PRO A 135 -7.49 11.71 11.14
C PRO A 135 -8.67 10.79 11.49
N HIS A 136 -9.77 11.39 11.97
CA HIS A 136 -11.02 10.72 12.33
C HIS A 136 -12.04 10.67 11.20
N ALA A 137 -11.67 11.06 9.98
CA ALA A 137 -12.52 10.94 8.79
C ALA A 137 -13.18 9.56 8.73
N PRO A 138 -14.51 9.49 8.52
CA PRO A 138 -15.20 8.23 8.39
C PRO A 138 -14.61 7.35 7.29
N ARG A 139 -14.70 6.04 7.48
CA ARG A 139 -14.17 5.06 6.51
C ARG A 139 -14.84 5.20 5.14
N TRP A 140 -16.13 5.54 5.12
CA TRP A 140 -16.89 5.77 3.89
C TRP A 140 -16.44 7.01 3.10
N VAL A 141 -15.72 7.95 3.72
CA VAL A 141 -15.03 9.04 3.00
C VAL A 141 -13.68 8.55 2.47
N SER A 142 -12.97 7.80 3.31
CA SER A 142 -11.59 7.38 3.05
C SER A 142 -11.47 6.35 1.93
N ALA A 143 -12.29 5.31 1.97
CA ALA A 143 -12.24 4.20 1.02
C ALA A 143 -12.48 4.67 -0.42
N PRO A 144 -13.53 5.48 -0.71
CA PRO A 144 -13.72 6.02 -2.05
C PRO A 144 -12.56 6.88 -2.54
N LEU A 145 -11.90 7.67 -1.68
CA LEU A 145 -10.72 8.43 -2.09
C LEU A 145 -9.55 7.53 -2.49
N TYR A 146 -9.30 6.44 -1.75
CA TYR A 146 -8.29 5.46 -2.13
C TYR A 146 -8.63 4.78 -3.46
N LEU A 147 -9.89 4.39 -3.66
CA LEU A 147 -10.33 3.74 -4.89
C LEU A 147 -10.29 4.72 -6.07
N ALA A 148 -10.79 5.94 -5.92
CA ALA A 148 -10.76 6.95 -6.97
C ALA A 148 -9.32 7.19 -7.45
N LEU A 149 -8.37 7.36 -6.53
CA LEU A 149 -6.96 7.52 -6.88
C LEU A 149 -6.38 6.25 -7.53
N GLY A 150 -6.70 5.08 -6.98
CA GLY A 150 -6.21 3.80 -7.48
C GLY A 150 -6.74 3.42 -8.88
N TRP A 151 -7.95 3.86 -9.23
CA TRP A 151 -8.61 3.54 -10.50
C TRP A 151 -8.26 4.52 -11.63
N VAL A 152 -7.49 5.58 -11.38
CA VAL A 152 -6.90 6.42 -12.44
C VAL A 152 -6.10 5.57 -13.44
N ALA A 153 -5.58 4.42 -13.00
CA ALA A 153 -4.81 3.45 -13.78
C ALA A 153 -5.58 2.92 -15.00
N VAL A 154 -6.92 3.01 -15.02
CA VAL A 154 -7.70 2.63 -16.21
C VAL A 154 -7.24 3.39 -17.45
N ALA A 155 -6.85 4.66 -17.28
CA ALA A 155 -6.39 5.51 -18.38
C ALA A 155 -5.04 5.08 -18.98
N MET A 156 -4.26 4.21 -18.32
CA MET A 156 -2.98 3.70 -18.83
C MET A 156 -3.03 2.22 -19.26
N LEU A 157 -4.18 1.55 -19.16
CA LEU A 157 -4.30 0.14 -19.54
C LEU A 157 -3.89 -0.15 -20.99
N PRO A 158 -4.21 0.69 -21.99
CA PRO A 158 -3.75 0.47 -23.36
C PRO A 158 -2.22 0.48 -23.47
N GLU A 159 -1.56 1.40 -22.78
CA GLU A 159 -0.09 1.54 -22.77
C GLU A 159 0.55 0.37 -22.04
N ILE A 160 -0.04 -0.07 -20.92
CA ILE A 160 0.39 -1.28 -20.21
C ILE A 160 0.29 -2.50 -21.13
N LEU A 161 -0.81 -2.66 -21.88
CA LEU A 161 -0.95 -3.78 -22.80
C LEU A 161 0.13 -3.77 -23.90
N ARG A 162 0.40 -2.60 -24.48
CA ARG A 162 1.39 -2.46 -25.55
C ARG A 162 2.83 -2.65 -25.07
N GLY A 163 3.19 -2.09 -23.90
CA GLY A 163 4.56 -2.13 -23.37
C GLY A 163 4.82 -3.30 -22.43
N GLY A 164 3.97 -3.49 -21.42
CA GLY A 164 4.14 -4.54 -20.40
C GLY A 164 3.50 -5.90 -20.75
N GLY A 165 2.73 -5.96 -21.84
CA GLY A 165 2.07 -7.17 -22.32
C GLY A 165 0.83 -7.58 -21.51
N VAL A 166 0.20 -8.67 -21.96
CA VAL A 166 -1.06 -9.19 -21.40
C VAL A 166 -0.90 -9.60 -19.93
N ALA A 167 0.25 -10.17 -19.56
CA ALA A 167 0.51 -10.61 -18.20
C ALA A 167 0.49 -9.43 -17.20
N ALA A 168 1.19 -8.33 -17.51
CA ALA A 168 1.20 -7.13 -16.67
C ALA A 168 -0.19 -6.50 -16.56
N LEU A 169 -0.93 -6.46 -17.68
CA LEU A 169 -2.30 -5.95 -17.73
C LEU A 169 -3.23 -6.73 -16.80
N VAL A 170 -3.24 -8.07 -16.93
CA VAL A 170 -4.09 -8.95 -16.11
C VAL A 170 -3.74 -8.81 -14.63
N LEU A 171 -2.44 -8.78 -14.29
CA LEU A 171 -1.99 -8.59 -12.91
C LEU A 171 -2.46 -7.26 -12.32
N LEU A 172 -2.45 -6.17 -13.08
CA LEU A 172 -2.96 -4.88 -12.60
C LEU A 172 -4.48 -4.87 -12.43
N ILE A 173 -5.23 -5.47 -13.36
CA ILE A 173 -6.69 -5.58 -13.23
C ILE A 173 -7.06 -6.44 -12.02
N VAL A 174 -6.43 -7.61 -11.88
CA VAL A 174 -6.68 -8.53 -10.75
C VAL A 174 -6.26 -7.89 -9.43
N GLY A 175 -5.10 -7.24 -9.37
CA GLY A 175 -4.64 -6.52 -8.18
C GLY A 175 -5.59 -5.38 -7.78
N GLY A 176 -6.02 -4.57 -8.74
CA GLY A 176 -7.00 -3.50 -8.52
C GLY A 176 -8.36 -4.03 -8.04
N ALA A 177 -8.83 -5.14 -8.60
CA ALA A 177 -10.07 -5.79 -8.17
C ALA A 177 -9.95 -6.35 -6.75
N ILE A 178 -8.87 -7.07 -6.43
CA ILE A 178 -8.62 -7.60 -5.07
C ILE A 178 -8.56 -6.47 -4.05
N TYR A 179 -7.86 -5.37 -4.35
CA TYR A 179 -7.79 -4.21 -3.46
C TYR A 179 -9.18 -3.59 -3.25
N SER A 180 -9.98 -3.48 -4.31
CA SER A 180 -11.34 -2.95 -4.24
C SER A 180 -12.24 -3.80 -3.34
N VAL A 181 -12.18 -5.13 -3.46
CA VAL A 181 -12.87 -6.06 -2.56
C VAL A 181 -12.44 -5.87 -1.11
N GLY A 182 -11.14 -5.74 -0.85
CA GLY A 182 -10.62 -5.43 0.48
C GLY A 182 -11.16 -4.11 1.04
N ALA A 183 -11.18 -3.05 0.23
CA ALA A 183 -11.71 -1.75 0.63
C ALA A 183 -13.20 -1.81 1.00
N ILE A 184 -13.98 -2.61 0.26
CA ILE A 184 -15.39 -2.88 0.58
C ILE A 184 -15.49 -3.60 1.94
N PHE A 185 -14.69 -4.63 2.19
CA PHE A 185 -14.69 -5.32 3.48
C PHE A 185 -14.36 -4.38 4.65
N TYR A 186 -13.39 -3.49 4.45
CA TYR A 186 -13.02 -2.47 5.44
C TYR A 186 -14.15 -1.46 5.70
N ALA A 187 -14.79 -0.97 4.64
CA ALA A 187 -15.87 0.01 4.73
C ALA A 187 -17.13 -0.57 5.40
N LEU A 188 -17.55 -1.78 5.01
CA LEU A 188 -18.74 -2.46 5.51
C LEU A 188 -18.54 -3.13 6.88
N ARG A 189 -17.30 -3.23 7.36
CA ARG A 189 -16.92 -3.96 8.58
C ARG A 189 -17.33 -5.44 8.55
N ARG A 190 -17.35 -6.05 7.37
CA ARG A 190 -17.67 -7.46 7.14
C ARG A 190 -16.74 -8.01 6.05
N PRO A 191 -16.45 -9.33 6.02
CA PRO A 191 -16.94 -10.36 6.93
C PRO A 191 -16.14 -10.42 8.25
N ASN A 192 -16.75 -10.95 9.32
CA ASN A 192 -16.09 -11.22 10.61
C ASN A 192 -16.33 -12.67 11.06
N PRO A 193 -15.83 -13.68 10.33
CA PRO A 193 -16.00 -15.08 10.70
C PRO A 193 -15.31 -15.41 12.03
N TRP A 194 -14.16 -14.79 12.32
CA TRP A 194 -13.42 -14.98 13.58
C TRP A 194 -13.08 -13.65 14.25
N PRO A 195 -14.06 -12.94 14.86
CA PRO A 195 -13.89 -11.56 15.32
C PRO A 195 -12.70 -11.30 16.26
N THR A 196 -12.32 -12.30 17.08
CA THR A 196 -11.21 -12.22 18.03
C THR A 196 -9.85 -12.61 17.44
N VAL A 197 -9.83 -13.25 16.26
CA VAL A 197 -8.62 -13.78 15.63
C VAL A 197 -8.34 -13.08 14.31
N PHE A 198 -9.28 -13.15 13.37
CA PHE A 198 -9.18 -12.69 11.99
C PHE A 198 -10.54 -12.16 11.51
N GLY A 199 -10.71 -10.84 11.53
CA GLY A 199 -11.92 -10.14 11.11
C GLY A 199 -11.74 -9.36 9.81
N HIS A 200 -12.70 -8.47 9.53
CA HIS A 200 -12.81 -7.72 8.28
C HIS A 200 -11.56 -6.90 7.94
N HIS A 201 -10.83 -6.45 8.96
CA HIS A 201 -9.61 -5.65 8.77
C HIS A 201 -8.41 -6.52 8.40
N GLU A 202 -8.35 -7.75 8.91
CA GLU A 202 -7.36 -8.73 8.50
C GLU A 202 -7.60 -9.19 7.06
N PHE A 203 -8.87 -9.32 6.63
CA PHE A 203 -9.20 -9.49 5.20
C PHE A 203 -8.74 -8.31 4.36
N PHE A 204 -8.96 -7.07 4.82
CA PHE A 204 -8.44 -5.90 4.13
C PHE A 204 -6.91 -5.92 4.00
N HIS A 205 -6.19 -6.29 5.07
CA HIS A 205 -4.73 -6.46 5.02
C HIS A 205 -4.31 -7.55 4.03
N ALA A 206 -5.00 -8.68 4.02
CA ALA A 206 -4.71 -9.77 3.07
C ALA A 206 -4.92 -9.33 1.61
N CYS A 207 -6.05 -8.67 1.32
CA CYS A 207 -6.31 -8.11 -0.01
C CYS A 207 -5.26 -7.07 -0.41
N THR A 208 -4.83 -6.21 0.52
CA THR A 208 -3.79 -5.21 0.26
C THR A 208 -2.46 -5.87 -0.08
N LEU A 209 -2.07 -6.92 0.66
CA LEU A 209 -0.88 -7.71 0.39
C LEU A 209 -0.92 -8.41 -0.98
N LEU A 210 -2.03 -9.07 -1.30
CA LEU A 210 -2.20 -9.76 -2.57
C LEU A 210 -2.20 -8.79 -3.76
N ALA A 211 -2.88 -7.64 -3.62
CA ALA A 211 -2.84 -6.59 -4.63
C ALA A 211 -1.41 -6.05 -4.83
N ALA A 212 -0.69 -5.78 -3.73
CA ALA A 212 0.71 -5.35 -3.79
C ALA A 212 1.60 -6.38 -4.49
N LEU A 213 1.39 -7.67 -4.24
CA LEU A 213 2.10 -8.75 -4.93
C LEU A 213 1.80 -8.76 -6.44
N CYS A 214 0.54 -8.66 -6.84
CA CYS A 214 0.17 -8.58 -8.26
C CYS A 214 0.86 -7.39 -8.94
N HIS A 215 0.80 -6.20 -8.32
CA HIS A 215 1.41 -4.99 -8.87
C HIS A 215 2.94 -5.07 -8.89
N HIS A 216 3.56 -5.69 -7.88
CA HIS A 216 5.00 -5.95 -7.84
C HIS A 216 5.46 -6.77 -9.04
N ILE A 217 4.74 -7.86 -9.34
CA ILE A 217 5.05 -8.73 -10.48
C ILE A 217 4.79 -7.98 -11.80
N ALA A 218 3.73 -7.17 -11.91
CA ALA A 218 3.50 -6.33 -13.08
C ALA A 218 4.65 -5.34 -13.33
N ILE A 219 5.22 -4.76 -12.27
CA ILE A 219 6.39 -3.87 -12.36
C ILE A 219 7.63 -4.63 -12.84
N TYR A 220 7.81 -5.89 -12.45
CA TYR A 220 8.87 -6.73 -13.02
C TYR A 220 8.72 -6.89 -14.52
N PHE A 221 7.52 -7.18 -15.02
CA PHE A 221 7.30 -7.26 -16.47
C PHE A 221 7.63 -5.94 -17.17
N ALA A 222 7.30 -4.80 -16.55
CA ALA A 222 7.62 -3.49 -17.10
C ALA A 222 9.12 -3.20 -17.22
N LEU A 223 9.99 -3.84 -16.41
CA LEU A 223 11.45 -3.71 -16.55
C LEU A 223 12.01 -4.33 -17.83
N PHE A 224 11.30 -5.31 -18.39
CA PHE A 224 11.71 -6.06 -19.59
C PHE A 224 10.93 -5.66 -20.85
N ALA A 225 10.10 -4.62 -20.75
CA ALA A 225 9.46 -3.95 -21.88
C ALA A 225 10.48 -3.25 -22.77
#